data_AF-A0A356BXX5-F1
#
_entry.id   AF-A0A356BXX5-F1
#
_cell.length_a   1.000
_cell.length_b   1.000
_cell.length_c   1.000
_cell.angle_alpha   90.00
_cell.angle_beta   90.00
_cell.angle_gamma   90.00
#
_symmetry.space_group_name_H-M   'P 1'
#
loop_
_entity.id
_entity.type
_entity.pdbx_description
1 polymer ?
#
loop_
_entity_poly.entity_id
_entity_poly.type
_entity_poly.pdbx_seq_one_letter_code
_entity_poly.pdbx_strand_id
1 'polypeptide(L)'
;MIGVVADDITGANDIGAMFTIGGYTADVYGYDDDVDFRYGRPDVIILDTNSRLDAGDEAYKKVRHAIQRLQEIGCTLFFNKTCSVFRGNIGPEFDAMLDQLEQDFAVVVVGFPKNGRKTVNGIHYVHGVPLAESEFRNDPIHPMTESNLVKILSAQTTRGVGLIEHTILEQGVQALRNRAEEMRNDYDYVIIDVEDQDSLRTIARAFKDEY
;
A
#
# COMPACT_ATOMS: atom_id res chain seq x y z
N MET A 1 -1.74 -10.92 -14.64
CA MET A 1 -2.32 -9.57 -14.48
C MET A 1 -1.98 -9.08 -13.08
N ILE A 2 -1.97 -7.76 -12.89
CA ILE A 2 -1.79 -7.13 -11.58
C ILE A 2 -3.18 -6.91 -10.98
N GLY A 3 -3.39 -7.38 -9.76
CA GLY A 3 -4.59 -7.11 -8.97
C GLY A 3 -4.34 -6.02 -7.95
N VAL A 4 -5.19 -5.01 -7.90
CA VAL A 4 -5.12 -3.94 -6.91
C VAL A 4 -6.43 -3.90 -6.15
N VAL A 5 -6.34 -3.79 -4.83
CA VAL A 5 -7.48 -3.42 -3.99
C VAL A 5 -7.25 -2.01 -3.48
N ALA A 6 -8.25 -1.15 -3.57
CA ALA A 6 -8.18 0.23 -3.12
C ALA A 6 -9.31 0.56 -2.15
N ASP A 7 -8.99 1.29 -1.09
CA ASP A 7 -9.92 1.60 0.01
C ASP A 7 -10.94 2.71 -0.33
N ASP A 8 -10.73 3.44 -1.43
CA ASP A 8 -11.66 4.41 -2.00
C ASP A 8 -11.51 4.64 -3.52
N ILE A 9 -12.58 5.17 -4.13
CA ILE A 9 -12.62 5.45 -5.58
C ILE A 9 -11.59 6.47 -6.05
N THR A 10 -11.22 7.44 -5.21
CA THR A 10 -10.21 8.46 -5.58
C THR A 10 -8.84 7.82 -5.66
N GLY A 11 -8.47 7.02 -4.65
CA GLY A 11 -7.24 6.26 -4.62
C GLY A 11 -7.15 5.21 -5.72
N ALA A 12 -8.27 4.56 -6.07
CA ALA A 12 -8.38 3.62 -7.18
C ALA A 12 -8.06 4.28 -8.53
N ASN A 13 -8.67 5.44 -8.81
CA ASN A 13 -8.41 6.19 -10.04
C ASN A 13 -6.98 6.75 -10.08
N ASP A 14 -6.47 7.26 -8.96
CA ASP A 14 -5.10 7.77 -8.86
C ASP A 14 -4.06 6.69 -9.22
N ILE A 15 -4.18 5.48 -8.65
CA ILE A 15 -3.23 4.40 -8.95
C ILE A 15 -3.41 3.87 -10.38
N GLY A 16 -4.65 3.78 -10.89
CA GLY A 16 -4.91 3.43 -12.29
C GLY A 16 -4.25 4.39 -13.27
N ALA A 17 -4.32 5.70 -12.99
CA ALA A 17 -3.61 6.72 -13.78
C ALA A 17 -2.09 6.53 -13.72
N MET A 18 -1.52 6.18 -12.56
CA MET A 18 -0.08 5.91 -12.43
C MET A 18 0.37 4.70 -13.24
N PHE A 19 -0.40 3.61 -13.25
CA PHE A 19 -0.14 2.45 -14.10
C PHE A 19 -0.22 2.81 -15.60
N THR A 20 -1.22 3.62 -15.98
CA THR A 20 -1.38 4.09 -17.36
C THR A 20 -0.21 4.95 -17.83
N ILE A 21 0.28 5.86 -16.97
CA ILE A 21 1.51 6.64 -17.23
C ILE A 21 2.73 5.71 -17.37
N GLY A 22 2.74 4.59 -16.66
CA GLY A 22 3.74 3.53 -16.75
C GLY A 22 3.64 2.65 -18.00
N GLY A 23 2.63 2.85 -18.86
CA GLY A 23 2.43 2.09 -20.10
C GLY A 23 1.57 0.83 -19.96
N TYR A 24 0.90 0.64 -18.82
CA TYR A 24 -0.03 -0.47 -18.60
C TYR A 24 -1.47 -0.05 -18.93
N THR A 25 -2.29 -1.00 -19.35
CA THR A 25 -3.75 -0.84 -19.38
C THR A 25 -4.33 -1.13 -17.99
N ALA A 26 -5.20 -0.26 -17.49
CA ALA A 26 -5.77 -0.39 -16.14
C ALA A 26 -7.28 -0.11 -16.15
N ASP A 27 -8.05 -1.06 -15.62
CA ASP A 27 -9.50 -0.92 -15.45
C ASP A 27 -9.87 -0.87 -13.95
N VAL A 28 -10.81 0.01 -13.60
CA VAL A 28 -11.31 0.21 -12.23
C VAL A 28 -12.76 -0.26 -12.16
N TYR A 29 -13.05 -1.13 -11.19
CA TYR A 29 -14.38 -1.66 -10.93
C TYR A 29 -14.77 -1.41 -9.47
N GLY A 30 -16.07 -1.22 -9.20
CA GLY A 30 -16.59 -1.24 -7.84
C GLY A 30 -16.51 -2.64 -7.22
N TYR A 31 -16.50 -2.69 -5.89
CA TYR A 31 -16.41 -3.92 -5.11
C TYR A 31 -17.36 -5.05 -5.53
N ASP A 32 -18.59 -4.72 -5.90
CA ASP A 32 -19.64 -5.68 -6.28
C ASP A 32 -19.84 -5.78 -7.80
N ASP A 33 -19.09 -5.01 -8.60
CA ASP A 33 -19.25 -5.02 -10.06
C ASP A 33 -18.69 -6.32 -10.65
N ASP A 34 -19.37 -6.84 -11.67
CA ASP A 34 -18.85 -7.95 -12.48
C ASP A 34 -17.66 -7.47 -13.31
N VAL A 35 -16.51 -8.13 -13.11
CA VAL A 35 -15.33 -7.88 -13.93
C VAL A 35 -15.53 -8.51 -15.30
N ASP A 36 -15.46 -7.68 -16.33
CA ASP A 36 -15.77 -8.08 -17.69
C ASP A 36 -14.67 -7.67 -18.66
N PHE A 37 -14.19 -8.64 -19.44
CA PHE A 37 -13.16 -8.48 -20.46
C PHE A 37 -13.69 -8.23 -21.87
N ARG A 38 -14.92 -7.73 -21.99
CA ARG A 38 -15.58 -7.39 -23.27
C ARG A 38 -14.70 -6.57 -24.22
N TYR A 39 -13.83 -5.70 -23.68
CA TYR A 39 -12.95 -4.83 -24.46
C TYR A 39 -11.48 -5.29 -24.48
N GLY A 40 -11.20 -6.51 -24.03
CA GLY A 40 -9.86 -7.04 -23.84
C GLY A 40 -9.53 -7.23 -22.36
N ARG A 41 -8.46 -7.98 -22.08
CA ARG A 41 -7.93 -8.14 -20.73
C ARG A 41 -6.93 -7.02 -20.44
N PRO A 42 -7.13 -6.20 -19.40
CA PRO A 42 -6.16 -5.19 -19.02
C PRO A 42 -4.94 -5.84 -18.34
N ASP A 43 -3.84 -5.09 -18.27
CA ASP A 43 -2.67 -5.50 -17.50
C ASP A 43 -2.92 -5.42 -15.99
N VAL A 44 -3.75 -4.45 -15.57
CA VAL A 44 -4.08 -4.13 -14.17
C VAL A 44 -5.59 -4.07 -13.98
N ILE A 45 -6.08 -4.74 -12.93
CA ILE A 45 -7.48 -4.67 -12.48
C ILE A 45 -7.49 -4.10 -11.07
N ILE A 46 -8.30 -3.07 -10.86
CA ILE A 46 -8.42 -2.38 -9.58
C ILE A 46 -9.85 -2.55 -9.07
N LEU A 47 -10.00 -3.11 -7.87
CA LEU A 47 -11.28 -3.19 -7.16
C LEU A 47 -11.33 -2.13 -6.06
N ASP A 48 -12.29 -1.22 -6.14
CA ASP A 48 -12.58 -0.25 -5.08
C ASP A 48 -13.51 -0.88 -4.04
N THR A 49 -12.98 -1.19 -2.86
CA THR A 49 -13.74 -1.77 -1.73
C THR A 49 -14.61 -0.75 -1.01
N ASN A 50 -14.35 0.55 -1.22
CA ASN A 50 -14.95 1.65 -0.46
C ASN A 50 -14.96 1.35 1.06
N SER A 51 -13.83 0.87 1.57
CA SER A 51 -13.68 0.31 2.93
C SER A 51 -13.00 1.25 3.91
N ARG A 52 -12.50 2.41 3.46
CA ARG A 52 -11.78 3.36 4.33
C ARG A 52 -12.58 3.76 5.58
N LEU A 53 -13.89 3.91 5.44
CA LEU A 53 -14.79 4.40 6.50
C LEU A 53 -15.56 3.28 7.20
N ASP A 54 -15.33 2.03 6.82
CA ASP A 54 -16.00 0.88 7.42
C ASP A 54 -15.43 0.56 8.81
N ALA A 55 -16.12 -0.30 9.55
CA ALA A 55 -15.50 -0.99 10.68
C ALA A 55 -14.36 -1.91 10.19
N GLY A 56 -13.32 -2.07 10.99
CA GLY A 56 -12.13 -2.83 10.59
C GLY A 56 -12.41 -4.29 10.21
N ASP A 57 -13.39 -4.94 10.84
CA ASP A 57 -13.77 -6.31 10.50
C ASP A 57 -14.52 -6.40 9.16
N GLU A 58 -15.31 -5.39 8.81
CA GLU A 58 -15.95 -5.28 7.50
C GLU A 58 -14.93 -4.97 6.40
N ALA A 59 -13.99 -4.05 6.66
CA ALA A 59 -12.90 -3.76 5.74
C ALA A 59 -12.04 -5.01 5.47
N TYR A 60 -11.71 -5.77 6.51
CA TYR A 60 -11.01 -7.05 6.39
C TYR A 60 -11.77 -8.02 5.48
N LYS A 61 -13.07 -8.23 5.71
CA LYS A 61 -13.90 -9.16 4.90
C LYS A 61 -13.95 -8.72 3.44
N LYS A 62 -14.13 -7.43 3.18
CA LYS A 62 -14.17 -6.86 1.83
C LYS A 62 -12.85 -7.04 1.10
N VAL A 63 -11.72 -6.68 1.72
CA VAL A 63 -10.41 -6.83 1.09
C VAL A 63 -10.10 -8.31 0.82
N ARG A 64 -10.36 -9.19 1.79
CA ARG A 64 -10.16 -10.64 1.61
C ARG A 64 -10.94 -11.17 0.41
N HIS A 65 -12.22 -10.83 0.30
CA HIS A 65 -13.06 -11.24 -0.82
C HIS A 65 -12.60 -10.62 -2.15
N ALA A 66 -12.23 -9.34 -2.16
CA ALA A 66 -11.71 -8.67 -3.36
C ALA A 66 -10.42 -9.35 -3.88
N ILE A 67 -9.51 -9.72 -2.98
CA ILE A 67 -8.28 -10.46 -3.34
C ILE A 67 -8.61 -11.84 -3.89
N GLN A 68 -9.54 -12.57 -3.27
CA GLN A 68 -10.01 -13.85 -3.78
C GLN A 68 -10.55 -13.72 -5.22
N ARG A 69 -11.41 -12.73 -5.47
CA ARG A 69 -11.95 -12.47 -6.82
C ARG A 69 -10.84 -12.18 -7.83
N LEU A 70 -9.85 -11.36 -7.45
CA LEU A 70 -8.69 -11.07 -8.31
C LEU A 70 -7.85 -12.32 -8.59
N GLN A 71 -7.66 -13.21 -7.62
CA GLN A 71 -7.00 -14.51 -7.83
C GLN A 71 -7.77 -15.38 -8.82
N GLU A 72 -9.10 -15.51 -8.67
CA GLU A 72 -9.97 -16.30 -9.54
C GLU A 72 -9.95 -15.81 -11.00
N ILE A 73 -9.75 -14.51 -11.19
CA ILE A 73 -9.65 -13.85 -12.49
C ILE A 73 -8.25 -14.03 -13.15
N GLY A 74 -7.25 -14.47 -12.36
CA GLY A 74 -5.89 -14.78 -12.83
C GLY A 74 -4.87 -13.66 -12.58
N CYS A 75 -5.09 -12.81 -11.58
CA CYS A 75 -4.06 -11.91 -11.08
C CYS A 75 -3.00 -12.69 -10.29
N THR A 76 -1.74 -12.30 -10.43
CA THR A 76 -0.58 -12.98 -9.82
C THR A 76 0.29 -12.05 -8.98
N LEU A 77 0.21 -10.74 -9.23
CA LEU A 77 0.88 -9.70 -8.45
C LEU A 77 -0.17 -8.81 -7.82
N PHE A 78 -0.06 -8.54 -6.52
CA PHE A 78 -1.09 -7.87 -5.75
C PHE A 78 -0.57 -6.58 -5.10
N PHE A 79 -1.39 -5.53 -5.12
CA PHE A 79 -1.13 -4.28 -4.40
C PHE A 79 -2.32 -3.91 -3.53
N ASN A 80 -2.07 -3.50 -2.29
CA ASN A 80 -3.05 -2.81 -1.47
C ASN A 80 -2.81 -1.30 -1.60
N LYS A 81 -3.74 -0.59 -2.23
CA LYS A 81 -3.70 0.86 -2.40
C LYS A 81 -4.44 1.52 -1.25
N THR A 82 -3.67 2.07 -0.31
CA THR A 82 -4.19 2.84 0.83
C THR A 82 -4.04 4.36 0.66
N CYS A 83 -4.66 5.14 1.56
CA CYS A 83 -4.56 6.59 1.59
C CYS A 83 -3.11 7.08 1.77
N SER A 84 -2.73 8.15 1.07
CA SER A 84 -1.36 8.67 1.09
C SER A 84 -0.91 9.23 2.44
N VAL A 85 -1.84 9.43 3.37
CA VAL A 85 -1.60 9.85 4.76
C VAL A 85 -1.86 8.73 5.77
N PHE A 86 -1.98 7.48 5.31
CA PHE A 86 -2.02 6.28 6.14
C PHE A 86 -3.16 6.24 7.18
N ARG A 87 -4.33 6.76 6.80
CA ARG A 87 -5.57 6.77 7.58
C ARG A 87 -6.55 5.69 7.11
N GLY A 88 -7.43 5.23 7.98
CA GLY A 88 -8.42 4.19 7.69
C GLY A 88 -8.04 2.85 8.30
N ASN A 89 -8.56 1.76 7.71
CA ASN A 89 -8.43 0.39 8.20
C ASN A 89 -7.12 -0.29 7.73
N ILE A 90 -5.98 0.36 7.90
CA ILE A 90 -4.69 -0.08 7.33
C ILE A 90 -4.31 -1.50 7.76
N GLY A 91 -4.27 -1.76 9.07
CA GLY A 91 -3.91 -3.07 9.60
C GLY A 91 -4.87 -4.17 9.14
N PRO A 92 -6.19 -4.04 9.36
CA PRO A 92 -7.17 -5.02 8.91
C PRO A 92 -7.13 -5.30 7.40
N GLU A 93 -6.94 -4.28 6.57
CA GLU A 93 -6.87 -4.48 5.11
C GLU A 93 -5.57 -5.17 4.67
N PHE A 94 -4.44 -4.87 5.31
CA PHE A 94 -3.17 -5.54 5.01
C PHE A 94 -3.21 -7.00 5.47
N ASP A 95 -3.74 -7.24 6.67
CA ASP A 95 -3.88 -8.59 7.23
C ASP A 95 -4.79 -9.45 6.35
N ALA A 96 -5.91 -8.89 5.88
CA ALA A 96 -6.81 -9.57 4.96
C ALA A 96 -6.14 -9.99 3.64
N MET A 97 -5.27 -9.14 3.10
CA MET A 97 -4.50 -9.45 1.88
C MET A 97 -3.50 -10.57 2.13
N LEU A 98 -2.67 -10.47 3.18
CA LEU A 98 -1.69 -11.52 3.50
C LEU A 98 -2.37 -12.86 3.79
N ASP A 99 -3.44 -12.86 4.58
CA ASP A 99 -4.20 -14.06 4.93
C ASP A 99 -4.81 -14.73 3.68
N GLN A 100 -5.31 -13.97 2.72
CA GLN A 100 -5.89 -14.51 1.49
C GLN A 100 -4.85 -15.04 0.51
N LEU A 101 -3.68 -14.40 0.46
CA LEU A 101 -2.56 -14.80 -0.41
C LEU A 101 -1.69 -15.90 0.23
N GLU A 102 -2.01 -16.30 1.47
CA GLU A 102 -1.21 -17.21 2.28
C GLU A 102 0.26 -16.77 2.36
N GLN A 103 0.47 -15.46 2.50
CA GLN A 103 1.79 -14.83 2.64
C GLN A 103 2.02 -14.40 4.09
N ASP A 104 3.28 -14.38 4.49
CA ASP A 104 3.73 -13.94 5.81
C ASP A 104 4.44 -12.59 5.78
N PHE A 105 4.73 -12.05 4.59
CA PHE A 105 5.53 -10.85 4.43
C PHE A 105 5.01 -9.90 3.36
N ALA A 106 5.02 -8.59 3.67
CA ALA A 106 4.82 -7.52 2.68
C ALA A 106 5.67 -6.29 2.98
N VAL A 107 6.09 -5.63 1.90
CA VAL A 107 6.70 -4.30 1.96
C VAL A 107 5.63 -3.21 1.90
N VAL A 108 5.77 -2.21 2.75
CA VAL A 108 4.82 -1.10 2.87
C VAL A 108 5.52 0.19 2.47
N VAL A 109 4.99 0.84 1.43
CA VAL A 109 5.57 2.05 0.86
C VAL A 109 4.54 3.17 0.96
N VAL A 110 4.83 4.15 1.82
CA VAL A 110 3.96 5.31 2.02
C VAL A 110 4.78 6.56 1.74
N GLY A 111 4.50 7.20 0.62
CA GLY A 111 5.20 8.40 0.21
C GLY A 111 4.99 8.67 -1.27
N PHE A 112 4.79 9.94 -1.59
CA PHE A 112 4.83 10.41 -2.96
C PHE A 112 5.38 11.84 -2.96
N PRO A 113 6.72 12.00 -2.94
CA PRO A 113 7.38 13.28 -2.73
C PRO A 113 6.96 14.39 -3.70
N LYS A 114 6.62 14.06 -4.95
CA LYS A 114 6.03 15.01 -5.91
C LYS A 114 4.72 15.64 -5.45
N ASN A 115 3.92 14.91 -4.65
CA ASN A 115 2.70 15.43 -4.04
C ASN A 115 2.94 15.86 -2.58
N GLY A 116 4.19 16.05 -2.16
CA GLY A 116 4.53 16.52 -0.82
C GLY A 116 4.37 15.49 0.29
N ARG A 117 4.25 14.19 -0.03
CA ARG A 117 4.21 13.11 0.97
C ARG A 117 5.58 12.45 1.06
N LYS A 118 6.20 12.47 2.23
CA LYS A 118 7.54 11.89 2.46
C LYS A 118 7.55 11.08 3.74
N THR A 119 8.40 10.07 3.82
CA THR A 119 8.65 9.32 5.05
C THR A 119 10.15 9.28 5.29
N VAL A 120 10.58 9.75 6.46
CA VAL A 120 12.00 9.79 6.86
C VAL A 120 12.10 9.33 8.30
N ASN A 121 12.95 8.35 8.57
CA ASN A 121 13.11 7.70 9.87
C ASN A 121 11.76 7.19 10.42
N GLY A 122 10.92 6.66 9.52
CA GLY A 122 9.56 6.20 9.81
C GLY A 122 8.54 7.31 10.11
N ILE A 123 8.95 8.58 10.15
CA ILE A 123 8.06 9.72 10.36
C ILE A 123 7.50 10.17 9.02
N HIS A 124 6.17 10.19 8.91
CA HIS A 124 5.47 10.65 7.72
C HIS A 124 5.21 12.15 7.77
N TYR A 125 5.46 12.81 6.65
CA TYR A 125 5.32 14.25 6.48
C TYR A 125 4.37 14.57 5.34
N VAL A 126 3.53 15.58 5.57
CA VAL A 126 2.65 16.21 4.59
C VAL A 126 3.12 17.64 4.38
N HIS A 127 3.60 17.96 3.18
CA HIS A 127 4.13 19.27 2.82
C HIS A 127 5.20 19.80 3.80
N GLY A 128 6.02 18.90 4.35
CA GLY A 128 7.08 19.22 5.31
C GLY A 128 6.63 19.29 6.77
N VAL A 129 5.35 19.10 7.06
CA VAL A 129 4.80 19.06 8.43
C VAL A 129 4.60 17.61 8.84
N PRO A 130 5.02 17.18 10.05
CA PRO A 130 4.71 15.85 10.55
C PRO A 130 3.21 15.57 10.48
N LEU A 131 2.83 14.35 10.11
CA LEU A 131 1.43 13.97 9.88
C LEU A 131 0.51 14.35 11.06
N ALA A 132 0.96 14.11 12.29
CA ALA A 132 0.23 14.43 13.52
C ALA A 132 0.03 15.92 13.80
N GLU A 133 0.75 16.78 13.08
CA GLU A 133 0.72 18.24 13.19
C GLU A 133 0.09 18.90 11.94
N SER A 134 -0.22 18.09 10.92
CA SER A 134 -0.83 18.55 9.67
C SER A 134 -2.34 18.78 9.80
N GLU A 135 -2.97 19.21 8.71
CA GLU A 135 -4.43 19.33 8.61
C GLU A 135 -5.16 18.00 8.92
N PHE A 136 -4.50 16.86 8.69
CA PHE A 136 -5.06 15.53 8.93
C PHE A 136 -5.13 15.16 10.42
N ARG A 137 -4.53 15.95 11.31
CA ARG A 137 -4.73 15.81 12.76
C ARG A 137 -6.20 15.91 13.15
N ASN A 138 -6.93 16.78 12.46
CA ASN A 138 -8.34 17.07 12.73
C ASN A 138 -9.26 16.42 11.70
N ASP A 139 -8.81 15.34 11.04
CA ASP A 139 -9.70 14.55 10.19
C ASP A 139 -10.94 14.13 10.98
N PRO A 140 -12.16 14.32 10.45
CA PRO A 140 -13.39 14.12 11.20
C PRO A 140 -13.69 12.66 11.55
N ILE A 141 -13.05 11.70 10.87
CA ILE A 141 -13.31 10.27 11.04
C ILE A 141 -12.06 9.56 11.56
N HIS A 142 -10.90 9.84 10.97
CA HIS A 142 -9.61 9.20 11.27
C HIS A 142 -8.55 10.26 11.65
N PRO A 143 -8.68 10.92 12.82
CA PRO A 143 -7.74 11.95 13.24
C PRO A 143 -6.33 11.37 13.38
N MET A 144 -5.39 11.90 12.60
CA MET A 144 -4.01 11.43 12.62
C MET A 144 -3.25 12.10 13.77
N THR A 145 -3.06 11.38 14.88
CA THR A 145 -2.38 11.91 16.09
C THR A 145 -0.97 11.35 16.32
N GLU A 146 -0.54 10.46 15.43
CA GLU A 146 0.80 9.87 15.38
C GLU A 146 1.39 10.12 13.99
N SER A 147 2.71 10.30 13.90
CA SER A 147 3.41 10.49 12.62
C SER A 147 4.31 9.32 12.26
N ASN A 148 4.69 8.50 13.24
CA ASN A 148 5.50 7.32 13.02
C ASN A 148 4.63 6.18 12.43
N LEU A 149 4.91 5.81 11.18
CA LEU A 149 4.12 4.82 10.45
C LEU A 149 4.18 3.43 11.06
N VAL A 150 5.31 3.04 11.66
CA VAL A 150 5.45 1.76 12.36
C VAL A 150 4.44 1.69 13.50
N LYS A 151 4.38 2.75 14.33
CA LYS A 151 3.40 2.82 15.42
C LYS A 151 1.95 2.83 14.93
N ILE A 152 1.66 3.53 13.84
CA ILE A 152 0.30 3.56 13.27
C ILE A 152 -0.12 2.16 12.84
N LEU A 153 0.73 1.44 12.11
CA LEU A 153 0.40 0.08 11.66
C LEU A 153 0.36 -0.90 12.82
N SER A 154 1.36 -0.91 13.71
CA SER A 154 1.42 -1.79 14.88
C SER A 154 0.23 -1.62 15.84
N ALA A 155 -0.43 -0.46 15.85
CA ALA A 155 -1.64 -0.26 16.65
C ALA A 155 -2.89 -0.95 16.06
N GLN A 156 -2.82 -1.38 14.79
CA GLN A 156 -3.96 -1.92 14.03
C GLN A 156 -3.79 -3.39 13.64
N THR A 157 -2.62 -3.99 13.86
CA THR A 157 -2.33 -5.41 13.58
C THR A 157 -1.61 -6.07 14.74
N THR A 158 -1.72 -7.39 14.83
CA THR A 158 -0.91 -8.22 15.76
C THR A 158 0.41 -8.69 15.14
N ARG A 159 0.58 -8.48 13.84
CA ARG A 159 1.78 -8.84 13.08
C ARG A 159 2.96 -7.91 13.38
N GLY A 160 4.18 -8.41 13.20
CA GLY A 160 5.40 -7.66 13.40
C GLY A 160 5.57 -6.56 12.36
N VAL A 161 5.90 -5.34 12.79
CA VAL A 161 6.15 -4.20 11.88
C VAL A 161 7.56 -3.66 12.09
N GLY A 162 8.37 -3.70 11.05
CA GLY A 162 9.73 -3.15 10.99
C GLY A 162 9.85 -1.91 10.11
N LEU A 163 11.04 -1.30 10.13
CA LEU A 163 11.41 -0.14 9.33
C LEU A 163 12.73 -0.37 8.60
N ILE A 164 12.77 -0.01 7.32
CA ILE A 164 13.99 0.24 6.56
C ILE A 164 14.10 1.75 6.33
N GLU A 165 15.13 2.34 6.93
CA GLU A 165 15.41 3.77 6.84
C GLU A 165 16.01 4.16 5.48
N HIS A 166 15.86 5.43 5.11
CA HIS A 166 16.37 6.02 3.86
C HIS A 166 17.86 5.75 3.63
N THR A 167 18.67 5.65 4.69
CA THR A 167 20.11 5.35 4.63
C THR A 167 20.44 4.00 3.98
N ILE A 168 19.51 3.03 3.99
CA ILE A 168 19.66 1.76 3.28
C ILE A 168 19.36 1.95 1.78
N LEU A 169 18.40 2.81 1.42
CA LEU A 169 18.10 3.11 0.02
C LEU A 169 19.26 3.83 -0.68
N GLU A 170 19.97 4.70 0.03
CA GLU A 170 21.17 5.39 -0.46
C GLU A 170 22.30 4.42 -0.84
N GLN A 171 22.33 3.23 -0.21
CA GLN A 171 23.28 2.15 -0.54
C GLN A 171 22.88 1.36 -1.79
N GLY A 172 21.69 1.62 -2.33
CA GLY A 172 21.21 1.10 -3.60
C GLY A 172 20.37 -0.18 -3.50
N VAL A 173 19.96 -0.66 -4.67
CA VAL A 173 18.96 -1.73 -4.86
C VAL A 173 19.33 -3.03 -4.12
N GLN A 174 20.59 -3.46 -4.20
CA GLN A 174 21.01 -4.73 -3.58
C GLN A 174 21.01 -4.65 -2.05
N ALA A 175 21.39 -3.50 -1.48
CA ALA A 175 21.36 -3.29 -0.03
C ALA A 175 19.91 -3.33 0.49
N LEU A 176 18.98 -2.68 -0.22
CA LEU A 176 17.56 -2.73 0.09
C LEU A 176 16.99 -4.16 0.05
N ARG A 177 17.30 -4.91 -1.01
CA ARG A 177 16.87 -6.31 -1.15
C ARG A 177 17.39 -7.18 -0.01
N ASN A 178 18.70 -7.13 0.26
CA ASN A 178 19.29 -7.90 1.35
C ASN A 178 18.66 -7.56 2.70
N ARG A 179 18.43 -6.27 2.96
CA ARG A 179 17.84 -5.83 4.22
C ARG A 179 16.39 -6.29 4.38
N ALA A 180 15.60 -6.23 3.31
CA ALA A 180 14.22 -6.74 3.34
C ALA A 180 14.18 -8.25 3.61
N GLU A 181 15.06 -9.02 2.98
CA GLU A 181 15.18 -10.47 3.20
C GLU A 181 15.63 -10.83 4.62
N GLU A 182 16.56 -10.08 5.20
CA GLU A 182 16.95 -10.25 6.60
C GLU A 182 15.74 -10.04 7.54
N MET A 183 15.00 -8.96 7.31
CA MET A 183 13.89 -8.54 8.17
C MET A 183 12.65 -9.44 8.03
N ARG A 184 12.49 -10.15 6.92
CA ARG A 184 11.41 -11.12 6.70
C ARG A 184 11.33 -12.19 7.80
N ASN A 185 12.45 -12.50 8.47
CA ASN A 185 12.47 -13.49 9.56
C ASN A 185 11.90 -12.97 10.88
N ASP A 186 11.89 -11.65 11.08
CA ASP A 186 11.54 -11.01 12.35
C ASP A 186 10.22 -10.21 12.27
N TYR A 187 9.77 -9.86 11.06
CA TYR A 187 8.63 -8.99 10.81
C TYR A 187 7.79 -9.47 9.62
N ASP A 188 6.47 -9.30 9.73
CA ASP A 188 5.53 -9.53 8.63
C ASP A 188 5.42 -8.31 7.71
N TYR A 189 5.55 -7.10 8.27
CA TYR A 189 5.50 -5.86 7.51
C TYR A 189 6.79 -5.09 7.65
N VAL A 190 7.33 -4.61 6.54
CA VAL A 190 8.47 -3.70 6.56
C VAL A 190 8.11 -2.41 5.84
N ILE A 191 8.04 -1.33 6.61
CA ILE A 191 7.86 0.01 6.08
C ILE A 191 9.19 0.50 5.53
N ILE A 192 9.18 1.06 4.33
CA ILE A 192 10.37 1.61 3.69
C ILE A 192 10.22 3.12 3.59
N ASP A 193 11.22 3.84 4.09
CA ASP A 193 11.29 5.30 3.95
C ASP A 193 11.24 5.74 2.48
N VAL A 194 10.67 6.93 2.26
CA VAL A 194 10.55 7.57 0.94
C VAL A 194 10.87 9.06 1.09
N GLU A 195 12.14 9.42 0.88
CA GLU A 195 12.59 10.81 1.01
C GLU A 195 12.35 11.62 -0.27
N ASP A 196 12.51 10.99 -1.43
CA ASP A 196 12.42 11.61 -2.75
C ASP A 196 11.88 10.65 -3.82
N GLN A 197 11.79 11.13 -5.07
CA GLN A 197 11.29 10.30 -6.17
C GLN A 197 12.24 9.17 -6.56
N ASP A 198 13.53 9.30 -6.26
CA ASP A 198 14.53 8.27 -6.54
C ASP A 198 14.45 7.11 -5.55
N SER A 199 13.98 7.38 -4.33
CA SER A 199 13.59 6.37 -3.33
C SER A 199 12.56 5.41 -3.94
N LEU A 200 11.48 5.93 -4.53
CA LEU A 200 10.44 5.10 -5.17
C LEU A 200 10.98 4.28 -6.36
N ARG A 201 11.89 4.85 -7.15
CA ARG A 201 12.55 4.12 -8.26
C ARG A 201 13.42 2.99 -7.75
N THR A 202 14.13 3.21 -6.64
CA THR A 202 15.00 2.21 -6.01
C THR A 202 14.18 1.07 -5.43
N ILE A 203 13.10 1.38 -4.71
CA ILE A 203 12.15 0.40 -4.18
C ILE A 203 11.55 -0.43 -5.32
N ALA A 204 11.01 0.22 -6.36
CA ALA A 204 10.42 -0.49 -7.49
C ALA A 204 11.42 -1.43 -8.18
N ARG A 205 12.69 -1.03 -8.31
CA ARG A 205 13.75 -1.88 -8.87
C ARG A 205 14.14 -3.04 -7.96
N ALA A 206 14.09 -2.87 -6.64
CA ALA A 206 14.42 -3.92 -5.69
C ALA A 206 13.40 -5.06 -5.74
N PHE A 207 12.11 -4.74 -5.84
CA PHE A 207 11.03 -5.72 -5.74
C PHE A 207 10.41 -6.13 -7.10
N LYS A 208 10.95 -5.64 -8.22
CA LYS A 208 10.44 -5.96 -9.57
C LYS A 208 10.51 -7.46 -9.89
N ASP A 209 11.55 -8.15 -9.45
CA ASP A 209 11.85 -9.54 -9.82
C ASP A 209 11.43 -10.56 -8.75
N GLU A 210 10.83 -10.10 -7.64
CA GLU A 210 10.43 -10.96 -6.52
C GLU A 210 9.00 -11.50 -6.63
N TYR A 211 8.24 -11.07 -7.66
CA TYR A 211 6.83 -11.43 -7.88
C TYR A 211 6.46 -11.49 -9.37
#